data_AF-A0A317Z975-F1
#
_entry.id   AF-A0A317Z975-F1
#
_cell.length_a   1.000
_cell.length_b   1.000
_cell.length_c   1.000
_cell.angle_alpha   90.00
_cell.angle_beta   90.00
_cell.angle_gamma   90.00
#
_symmetry.space_group_name_H-M   'P 1'
#
loop_
_entity.id
_entity.type
_entity.pdbx_description
1 polymer ?
#
loop_
_entity_poly.entity_id
_entity_poly.type
_entity_poly.pdbx_seq_one_letter_code
_entity_poly.pdbx_strand_id
1 'polypeptide(L)'
;QMTLKDIAHVGKFGCAQCYETFKEDVYDIVRRVQGGHIEHSGKCPKSSQHKRALKKQLEEKRARLELLVAQQAFEEAAIVRDEIQALEQQSEVSQQDDA
;
A
#
# COMPACT_ATOMS: atom_id res chain seq x y z
N GLN A 1 -19.23 24.75 15.18
CA GLN A 1 -19.13 23.38 14.63
C GLN A 1 -19.52 23.46 13.16
N MET A 2 -18.65 23.07 12.22
CA MET A 2 -19.00 23.07 10.79
C MET A 2 -19.83 21.83 10.45
N THR A 3 -20.79 21.98 9.54
CA THR A 3 -21.57 20.87 8.98
C THR A 3 -20.94 20.36 7.68
N LEU A 4 -21.35 19.17 7.21
CA LEU A 4 -20.95 18.65 5.90
C LEU A 4 -21.27 19.60 4.75
N LYS A 5 -22.40 20.32 4.85
CA LYS A 5 -22.80 21.30 3.83
C LYS A 5 -21.81 22.46 3.76
N ASP A 6 -21.31 22.91 4.91
CA ASP A 6 -20.30 23.97 4.97
C ASP A 6 -18.96 23.48 4.39
N ILE A 7 -18.59 22.22 4.66
CA ILE A 7 -17.37 21.60 4.12
C ILE A 7 -17.46 21.45 2.59
N ALA A 8 -18.59 20.98 2.07
CA ALA A 8 -18.82 20.84 0.63
C ALA A 8 -18.80 22.19 -0.09
N HIS A 9 -19.32 23.24 0.55
CA HIS A 9 -19.33 24.59 -0.02
C HIS A 9 -17.94 25.26 0.00
N VAL A 10 -17.19 25.10 1.09
CA VAL A 10 -15.86 25.73 1.27
C VAL A 10 -14.74 24.89 0.64
N GLY A 11 -14.95 23.59 0.48
CA GLY A 11 -13.95 22.64 -0.02
C GLY A 11 -12.82 22.33 0.97
N LYS A 12 -12.99 22.67 2.26
CA LYS A 12 -11.98 22.49 3.31
C LYS A 12 -12.60 21.97 4.60
N PHE A 13 -11.85 21.13 5.30
CA PHE A 13 -12.17 20.70 6.67
C PHE A 13 -11.64 21.73 7.67
N GLY A 14 -12.45 22.06 8.68
CA GLY A 14 -12.17 23.18 9.59
C GLY A 14 -11.09 22.90 10.65
N CYS A 15 -11.02 21.67 11.18
CA CYS A 15 -10.02 21.26 12.18
C CYS A 15 -9.75 19.75 12.13
N ALA A 16 -8.80 19.25 12.91
CA ALA A 16 -8.46 17.83 12.98
C ALA A 16 -9.66 16.93 13.34
N GLN A 17 -10.48 17.35 14.30
CA GLN A 17 -11.67 16.59 14.74
C GLN A 17 -12.72 16.44 13.62
N CYS A 18 -12.73 17.35 12.64
CA CYS A 18 -13.65 17.26 11.50
C CYS A 18 -13.34 16.04 10.62
N TYR A 19 -12.07 15.62 10.51
CA TYR A 19 -11.71 14.43 9.72
C TYR A 19 -12.27 13.15 10.35
N GLU A 20 -12.24 13.05 11.68
CA GLU A 20 -12.83 11.91 12.39
C GLU A 20 -14.36 11.93 12.30
N THR A 21 -14.96 13.12 12.53
CA THR A 21 -16.42 13.27 12.57
C THR A 21 -17.09 12.94 11.24
N PHE A 22 -16.45 13.28 10.12
CA PHE A 22 -17.03 13.13 8.78
C PHE A 22 -16.36 12.03 7.95
N LYS A 23 -15.56 11.16 8.59
CA LYS A 23 -14.74 10.14 7.92
C LYS A 23 -15.52 9.31 6.89
N GLU A 24 -16.71 8.85 7.27
CA GLU A 24 -17.56 8.03 6.42
C GLU A 24 -18.07 8.84 5.20
N ASP A 25 -18.52 10.07 5.42
CA ASP A 25 -18.99 10.95 4.35
C ASP A 25 -17.87 11.40 3.40
N VAL A 26 -16.64 11.59 3.93
CA VAL A 26 -15.46 11.96 3.14
C VAL A 26 -15.21 10.93 2.05
N TYR A 27 -15.36 9.64 2.38
CA TYR A 27 -15.14 8.56 1.42
C TYR A 27 -16.05 8.70 0.20
N ASP A 28 -17.35 8.94 0.40
CA ASP A 28 -18.32 9.13 -0.67
C ASP A 28 -18.12 10.43 -1.45
N ILE A 29 -17.63 11.49 -0.80
CA ILE A 29 -17.30 12.76 -1.46
C ILE A 29 -16.09 12.57 -2.37
N VAL A 30 -15.00 12.01 -1.86
CA VAL A 30 -13.76 11.77 -2.61
C VAL A 30 -14.03 10.84 -3.78
N ARG A 31 -14.75 9.75 -3.55
CA ARG A 31 -15.13 8.80 -4.61
C ARG A 31 -15.92 9.49 -5.72
N ARG A 32 -16.87 10.37 -5.41
CA ARG A 32 -17.63 11.12 -6.42
C ARG A 32 -16.77 12.11 -7.21
N VAL A 33 -15.91 12.86 -6.52
CA VAL A 33 -15.04 13.87 -7.15
C VAL A 33 -13.98 13.22 -8.05
N GLN A 34 -13.46 12.06 -7.66
CA GLN A 34 -12.41 11.32 -8.38
C GLN A 34 -12.96 10.27 -9.37
N GLY A 35 -14.24 10.35 -9.76
CA GLY A 35 -14.81 9.47 -10.77
C GLY A 35 -14.86 8.00 -10.38
N GLY A 36 -14.96 7.71 -9.07
CA GLY A 36 -14.97 6.36 -8.52
C GLY A 36 -13.61 5.83 -8.09
N HIS A 37 -12.51 6.53 -8.41
CA HIS A 37 -11.19 6.15 -7.94
C HIS A 37 -11.02 6.50 -6.47
N ILE A 38 -10.70 5.49 -5.67
CA ILE A 38 -10.34 5.61 -4.25
C ILE A 38 -8.84 5.33 -4.02
N GLU A 39 -8.18 4.82 -5.06
CA GLU A 39 -6.75 4.54 -5.06
C GLU A 39 -6.02 5.59 -5.89
N HIS A 40 -4.91 6.09 -5.36
CA HIS A 40 -4.06 7.02 -6.07
C HIS A 40 -3.22 6.29 -7.12
N SER A 41 -3.64 6.39 -8.39
CA SER A 41 -2.85 5.96 -9.54
C SER A 41 -2.06 7.14 -10.13
N GLY A 42 -1.16 7.75 -9.35
CA GLY A 42 -0.30 8.84 -9.82
C GLY A 42 1.01 8.37 -10.48
N LYS A 43 1.80 9.33 -10.98
CA LYS A 43 3.16 9.06 -11.48
C LYS A 43 4.04 8.57 -10.33
N CYS A 44 4.49 7.33 -10.43
CA CYS A 44 5.51 6.78 -9.56
C CYS A 44 6.91 7.21 -10.06
N PRO A 45 7.77 7.81 -9.23
CA PRO A 45 9.16 8.09 -9.60
C PRO A 45 9.87 6.81 -10.08
N LYS A 46 10.73 6.92 -11.10
CA LYS A 46 11.51 5.77 -11.60
C LYS A 46 12.38 5.15 -10.50
N SER A 47 12.91 5.97 -9.60
CA SER A 47 13.66 5.53 -8.41
C SER A 47 12.83 4.65 -7.45
N SER A 48 11.53 4.86 -7.40
CA SER A 48 10.61 4.09 -6.54
C SER A 48 10.04 2.85 -7.22
N GLN A 49 10.15 2.71 -8.55
CA GLN A 49 9.66 1.53 -9.27
C GLN A 49 10.38 0.25 -8.86
N HIS A 50 11.71 0.31 -8.69
CA HIS A 50 12.50 -0.85 -8.28
C HIS A 50 12.10 -1.34 -6.88
N LYS A 51 12.05 -0.43 -5.89
CA LYS A 51 11.60 -0.73 -4.52
C LYS A 51 10.17 -1.30 -4.50
N ARG A 52 9.26 -0.77 -5.33
CA ARG A 52 7.89 -1.27 -5.44
C ARG A 52 7.83 -2.66 -6.09
N ALA A 53 8.62 -2.91 -7.14
CA ALA A 53 8.67 -4.20 -7.80
C ALA A 53 9.20 -5.29 -6.87
N LEU A 54 10.28 -5.00 -6.12
CA LEU A 54 10.80 -5.89 -5.09
C LEU A 54 9.75 -6.20 -4.02
N LYS A 55 9.07 -5.16 -3.50
CA LYS A 55 8.00 -5.35 -2.51
C LYS A 55 6.88 -6.26 -3.03
N LYS A 56 6.45 -6.07 -4.28
CA LYS A 56 5.41 -6.92 -4.90
C LYS A 56 5.87 -8.37 -5.04
N GLN A 57 7.10 -8.60 -5.49
CA GLN A 57 7.67 -9.95 -5.57
C GLN A 57 7.75 -10.62 -4.20
N LEU A 58 8.10 -9.86 -3.16
CA LEU A 58 8.14 -10.35 -1.78
C LEU A 58 6.75 -10.78 -1.29
N GLU A 59 5.74 -9.95 -1.53
CA GLU A 59 4.34 -10.24 -1.17
C GLU A 59 3.84 -11.50 -1.90
N GLU A 60 4.12 -11.63 -3.19
CA GLU A 60 3.75 -12.82 -3.99
C GLU A 60 4.43 -14.10 -3.46
N LYS A 61 5.74 -14.04 -3.15
CA LYS A 61 6.48 -15.19 -2.60
C LYS A 61 6.00 -15.58 -1.20
N ARG A 62 5.69 -14.62 -0.34
CA ARG A 62 5.11 -14.88 0.99
C ARG A 62 3.76 -15.57 0.90
N ALA A 63 2.86 -15.10 0.03
CA ALA A 63 1.60 -15.77 -0.23
C ALA A 63 1.79 -17.20 -0.78
N ARG A 64 2.78 -17.39 -1.67
CA ARG A 64 3.13 -18.73 -2.18
C ARG A 64 3.67 -19.65 -1.08
N LEU A 65 4.50 -19.14 -0.18
CA LEU A 65 5.03 -19.89 0.95
C LEU A 65 3.90 -20.40 1.85
N GLU A 66 2.95 -19.52 2.21
CA GLU A 66 1.79 -19.89 3.02
C GLU A 66 0.97 -21.01 2.37
N LEU A 67 0.76 -20.92 1.05
CA LEU A 67 0.06 -21.96 0.29
C LEU A 67 0.81 -23.30 0.32
N LEU A 68 2.13 -23.30 0.12
CA LEU A 68 2.95 -24.52 0.14
C LEU A 68 2.97 -25.18 1.52
N VAL A 69 3.04 -24.37 2.58
CA VAL A 69 2.93 -24.86 3.97
C VAL A 69 1.56 -25.49 4.22
N ALA A 70 0.48 -24.86 3.76
CA ALA A 70 -0.88 -25.41 3.87
C ALA A 70 -1.04 -26.74 3.10
N GLN A 71 -0.32 -26.90 1.99
CA GLN A 71 -0.29 -28.12 1.18
C GLN A 71 0.70 -29.18 1.69
N GLN A 72 1.42 -28.92 2.78
CA GLN A 72 2.49 -29.78 3.30
C GLN A 72 3.64 -30.04 2.32
N ALA A 73 3.82 -29.16 1.33
CA ALA A 73 4.89 -29.20 0.35
C ALA A 73 6.17 -28.57 0.93
N PHE A 74 6.75 -29.21 1.95
CA PHE A 74 7.82 -28.61 2.77
C PHE A 74 9.15 -28.38 2.01
N GLU A 75 9.46 -29.23 1.04
CA GLU A 75 10.68 -29.08 0.21
C GLU A 75 10.59 -27.81 -0.65
N GLU A 76 9.46 -27.61 -1.34
CA GLU A 76 9.18 -26.40 -2.11
C GLU A 76 9.08 -25.16 -1.20
N ALA A 77 8.48 -25.29 -0.02
CA ALA A 77 8.40 -24.21 0.95
C ALA A 77 9.79 -23.76 1.42
N ALA A 78 10.74 -24.70 1.61
CA ALA A 78 12.11 -24.36 1.97
C ALA A 78 12.80 -23.55 0.86
N ILE A 79 12.61 -23.94 -0.41
CA ILE A 79 13.14 -23.18 -1.57
C ILE A 79 12.58 -21.75 -1.58
N VAL A 80 11.25 -21.61 -1.48
CA VAL A 80 10.60 -20.28 -1.51
C VAL A 80 11.02 -19.43 -0.31
N ARG A 81 11.22 -20.01 0.88
CA ARG A 81 11.73 -19.31 2.05
C ARG A 81 13.13 -18.75 1.80
N ASP A 82 14.02 -19.54 1.23
CA ASP A 82 15.40 -19.11 0.97
C ASP A 82 15.44 -18.03 -0.12
N GLU A 83 14.56 -18.12 -1.13
CA GLU A 83 14.36 -17.05 -2.11
C GLU A 83 13.86 -15.73 -1.49
N ILE A 84 12.96 -15.80 -0.50
CA ILE A 84 12.50 -14.61 0.24
C ILE A 84 13.67 -13.98 0.97
N GLN A 85 14.49 -14.76 1.70
CA GLN A 85 15.65 -14.24 2.42
C GLN A 85 16.65 -13.58 1.47
N ALA A 86 16.93 -14.18 0.32
CA ALA A 86 17.81 -13.61 -0.69
C ALA A 86 17.27 -12.28 -1.25
N LEU A 87 15.96 -12.19 -1.50
CA LEU A 87 15.32 -10.94 -1.96
C LEU A 87 15.37 -9.84 -0.89
N GLU A 88 15.15 -10.19 0.38
CA GLU A 88 15.19 -9.23 1.50
C GLU A 88 16.60 -8.65 1.65
N GLN A 89 17.63 -9.48 1.59
CA GLN A 89 19.03 -9.02 1.64
C GLN A 89 19.36 -8.08 0.48
N GLN A 90 18.92 -8.38 -0.75
CA GLN A 90 19.12 -7.46 -1.89
C GLN A 90 18.42 -6.10 -1.67
N SER A 91 17.26 -6.11 -1.00
CA SER A 91 16.50 -4.90 -0.69
C SER A 91 17.14 -4.04 0.41
N GLU A 92 17.87 -4.66 1.35
CA GLU A 92 18.61 -3.97 2.41
C GLU A 92 19.94 -3.40 1.91
N VAL A 93 20.65 -4.14 1.04
CA VAL A 93 21.89 -3.66 0.40
C VAL A 93 21.62 -2.40 -0.43
N SER A 94 20.49 -2.37 -1.15
CA SER A 94 20.07 -1.19 -1.94
C SER A 94 19.71 0.05 -1.09
N GLN A 95 19.61 -0.07 0.24
CA GLN A 95 19.35 1.07 1.14
C GLN A 95 20.64 1.73 1.64
N GLN A 96 21.80 1.08 1.51
CA GLN A 96 23.08 1.62 1.95
C GLN A 96 23.77 2.48 0.86
N ASP A 97 23.44 2.27 -0.41
CA ASP A 97 24.04 2.99 -1.55
C ASP A 97 23.38 4.36 -1.86
N ASP A 98 22.29 4.70 -1.16
CA ASP A 98 21.55 5.97 -1.30
C ASP A 98 21.95 7.03 -0.24
N ALA A 99 23.00 6.79 0.57
CA ALA A 99 23.46 7.67 1.67
C ALA A 99 24.74 8.46 1.36
#